data_AF-A0A8K0M695-F1
#
_entry.id   AF-A0A8K0M695-F1
#
_cell.length_a   1.000
_cell.length_b   1.000
_cell.length_c   1.000
_cell.angle_alpha   90.00
_cell.angle_beta   90.00
_cell.angle_gamma   90.00
#
_symmetry.space_group_name_H-M   'P 1'
#
loop_
_entity.id
_entity.type
_entity.pdbx_description
1 polymer ?
#
loop_
_entity_poly.entity_id
_entity_poly.type
_entity_poly.pdbx_seq_one_letter_code
_entity_poly.pdbx_strand_id
1 'polypeptide(L)' 'DDRGEMPLHGAADTGCLDVIKLLIEAGADKNAKGRDRQTPLHYATERGHLDVARLLE' A
#
# COMPACT_ATOMS: atom_id res chain seq x y z
N ASP A 1 7.68 0.56 15.14
CA ASP A 1 6.85 -0.34 14.32
C ASP A 1 6.96 0.11 12.88
N ASP A 2 7.67 -0.67 12.07
CA ASP A 2 8.10 -0.30 10.72
C ASP A 2 6.94 -0.13 9.70
N ARG A 3 5.70 -0.40 10.13
CA ARG A 3 4.49 -0.08 9.36
C ARG A 3 4.29 1.44 9.24
N GLY A 4 4.77 2.22 10.21
CA GLY A 4 4.76 3.69 10.16
C GLY A 4 5.81 4.28 9.20
N GLU A 5 6.86 3.52 8.85
CA GLU A 5 7.92 3.96 7.93
C GLU A 5 7.57 3.72 6.46
N MET A 6 6.49 2.97 6.20
CA MET A 6 6.03 2.60 4.87
C MET A 6 4.53 2.90 4.74
N PRO A 7 4.17 4.18 4.58
CA PRO A 7 2.79 4.63 4.68
C PRO A 7 1.87 3.98 3.62
N LEU A 8 2.40 3.69 2.42
CA LEU A 8 1.63 3.02 1.37
C LEU A 8 1.36 1.54 1.71
N HIS A 9 2.31 0.83 2.30
CA HIS A 9 2.14 -0.55 2.76
C HIS A 9 1.14 -0.64 3.91
N GLY A 10 1.25 0.27 4.88
CA GLY A 10 0.29 0.36 6.00
C GLY A 10 -1.13 0.61 5.50
N ALA A 11 -1.31 1.57 4.59
CA ALA A 11 -2.61 1.85 3.99
C ALA A 11 -3.15 0.68 3.15
N ALA A 12 -2.26 -0.07 2.49
CA ALA A 12 -2.63 -1.26 1.74
C ALA A 12 -3.00 -2.43 2.65
N ASP A 13 -2.34 -2.57 3.80
CA ASP A 13 -2.63 -3.56 4.82
C ASP A 13 -4.00 -3.33 5.48
N THR A 14 -4.36 -2.06 5.70
CA THR A 14 -5.64 -1.65 6.31
C THR A 14 -6.78 -1.48 5.32
N GLY A 15 -6.49 -1.42 4.01
CA GLY A 15 -7.51 -1.17 2.97
C GLY A 15 -7.94 0.30 2.87
N CYS A 16 -7.13 1.24 3.37
CA CYS A 16 -7.46 2.66 3.42
C CYS A 16 -7.25 3.36 2.07
N LEU A 17 -8.29 3.30 1.22
CA LEU A 17 -8.24 3.80 -0.15
C LEU A 17 -7.93 5.31 -0.27
N ASP A 18 -8.48 6.12 0.63
CA ASP A 18 -8.24 7.57 0.63
C ASP A 18 -6.79 7.93 0.93
N VAL A 19 -6.16 7.17 1.84
CA VAL A 19 -4.75 7.34 2.19
C VAL A 19 -3.85 6.90 1.03
N ILE A 20 -4.18 5.79 0.36
CA ILE A 20 -3.45 5.35 -0.85
C ILE A 20 -3.48 6.45 -1.92
N LYS A 21 -4.66 7.01 -2.22
CA LYS A 21 -4.80 8.09 -3.22
C LYS A 21 -3.97 9.31 -2.86
N LEU A 22 -4.08 9.79 -1.62
CA LEU A 22 -3.32 10.95 -1.15
C LEU A 22 -1.80 10.73 -1.28
N LEU A 23 -1.32 9.55 -0.93
CA LEU A 23 0.10 9.23 -1.00
C LEU A 23 0.59 9.11 -2.45
N ILE A 24 -0.19 8.50 -3.34
CA ILE A 24 0.14 8.44 -4.78
C ILE A 24 0.17 9.86 -5.37
N GLU A 25 -0.81 10.71 -5.04
CA GLU A 25 -0.84 12.12 -5.46
C GLU A 25 0.36 12.92 -4.93
N ALA A 26 0.84 12.59 -3.73
CA ALA A 26 2.06 13.15 -3.15
C ALA A 26 3.36 12.58 -3.77
N GLY A 27 3.27 11.68 -4.75
CA GLY A 27 4.40 11.09 -5.46
C GLY A 27 5.03 9.87 -4.79
N ALA A 28 4.32 9.20 -3.88
CA ALA A 28 4.78 7.94 -3.31
C ALA A 28 4.94 6.86 -4.39
N ASP A 29 6.04 6.12 -4.33
CA ASP A 29 6.26 4.99 -5.23
C ASP A 29 5.34 3.81 -4.85
N LYS A 30 4.33 3.55 -5.69
CA LYS A 30 3.40 2.44 -5.50
C LYS A 30 4.05 1.05 -5.55
N ASN A 31 5.25 0.96 -6.13
CA ASN A 31 6.03 -0.26 -6.24
C ASN A 31 7.14 -0.37 -5.21
N ALA A 32 7.19 0.55 -4.23
CA ALA A 32 8.19 0.53 -3.18
C ALA A 32 8.23 -0.84 -2.50
N LYS A 33 9.43 -1.43 -2.43
CA LYS A 33 9.64 -2.70 -1.75
C LYS A 33 9.84 -2.44 -0.27
N GLY A 34 8.95 -3.00 0.52
CA GLY A 34 9.02 -2.94 1.97
C GLY A 34 9.75 -4.14 2.56
N ARG A 35 9.37 -4.50 3.78
CA ARG A 35 9.84 -5.72 4.44
C ARG A 35 9.55 -6.95 3.57
N ASP A 36 10.46 -7.91 3.62
CA ASP A 36 10.40 -9.16 2.85
C ASP A 36 10.25 -8.96 1.33
N ARG A 37 10.68 -7.80 0.82
CA ARG A 37 10.54 -7.40 -0.58
C ARG A 37 9.09 -7.32 -1.07
N GLN A 38 8.13 -7.24 -0.16
CA GLN A 38 6.73 -7.09 -0.49
C GLN A 38 6.40 -5.65 -0.89
N THR A 39 5.58 -5.50 -1.91
CA THR A 39 5.03 -4.21 -2.35
C THR A 39 3.67 -3.96 -1.67
N PRO A 40 3.16 -2.72 -1.65
CA PRO A 40 1.82 -2.41 -1.15
C PRO A 40 0.73 -3.32 -1.77
N LEU A 41 0.86 -3.66 -3.06
CA LEU A 41 -0.06 -4.57 -3.74
C LEU A 41 -0.09 -5.98 -3.11
N HIS A 42 1.04 -6.50 -2.63
CA HIS A 42 1.08 -7.81 -1.96
C HIS A 42 0.22 -7.80 -0.68
N TYR A 43 0.36 -6.75 0.14
CA TYR A 43 -0.44 -6.58 1.36
C TYR A 43 -1.93 -6.44 1.05
N ALA A 44 -2.29 -5.61 0.07
CA ALA A 44 -3.69 -5.45 -0.34
C ALA A 44 -4.31 -6.76 -0.83
N THR A 45 -3.55 -7.54 -1.61
CA THR A 45 -4.01 -8.83 -2.16
C THR A 45 -4.13 -9.88 -1.06
N GLU A 46 -3.14 -10.00 -0.17
CA GLU A 46 -3.14 -10.95 0.95
C GLU A 46 -4.31 -10.69 1.91
N ARG A 47 -4.65 -9.42 2.12
CA ARG A 47 -5.76 -8.98 2.98
C ARG A 47 -7.13 -9.05 2.30
N GLY A 48 -7.19 -9.23 0.98
CA GLY A 48 -8.44 -9.24 0.20
C GLY A 48 -9.01 -7.85 -0.09
N HIS A 49 -8.22 -6.79 0.03
CA HIS A 49 -8.63 -5.40 -0.26
C HIS A 49 -8.62 -5.14 -1.77
N LEU A 50 -9.59 -5.71 -2.49
CA LEU A 50 -9.63 -5.71 -3.94
C LEU A 50 -9.65 -4.31 -4.57
N ASP A 51 -10.31 -3.33 -3.94
CA ASP A 51 -10.32 -1.95 -4.42
C ASP A 51 -8.95 -1.29 -4.35
N VAL A 52 -8.20 -1.58 -3.28
CA VAL A 52 -6.83 -1.08 -3.11
C VAL A 52 -5.87 -1.80 -4.04
N ALA A 53 -6.02 -3.13 -4.20
CA ALA A 53 -5.22 -3.90 -5.15
C ALA A 53 -5.38 -3.36 -6.59
N ARG A 54 -6.61 -3.07 -7.02
CA ARG A 54 -6.87 -2.46 -8.34
C ARG A 54 -6.22 -1.08 -8.51
N LEU A 55 -6.10 -0.31 -7.44
CA LEU A 55 -5.47 1.01 -7.48
C LEU A 55 -3.93 0.92 -7.55
N LEU A 56 -3.36 -0.17 -7.03
CA LEU A 56 -1.92 -0.40 -6.95
C LEU A 56 -1.36 -1.26 -8.10
N GLU A 57 -2.22 -1.94 -8.88
CA GLU A 57 -1.88 -2.65 -10.13
C GLU A 57 -1.15 -1.76 -11.15
#